data_AF-A0A922MHE3-F1
#
_entry.id   AF-A0A922MHE3-F1
#
_cell.length_a   1.000
_cell.length_b   1.000
_cell.length_c   1.000
_cell.angle_alpha   90.00
_cell.angle_beta   90.00
_cell.angle_gamma   90.00
#
_symmetry.space_group_name_H-M   'P 1'
#
loop_
_entity.id
_entity.type
_entity.pdbx_description
1 polymer ?
#
loop_
_entity_poly.entity_id
_entity_poly.type
_entity_poly.pdbx_seq_one_letter_code
_entity_poly.pdbx_strand_id
1 'polypeptide(L)'
;MWRPTFTILQKVVLPSLRDNLNVTKILFSTKSRLPKSTSKLTLVSASIGVLVGAGYGGYTHYKVNVKKTFKPGETEEYAFLKEAPEYAAHYKIINDADTSNLQLTLFQYRTCPFCCKVRSYLDSRGISYEIVEVDAVLRQAIKWSGYKKVPILLAKVDGGYQQLLDSTAIISVLETYLKDKSSELREIIKFYPVTKFVNETGNDTTDIANKYFIMHQANVPDEKEKALEAHKIKDDPRESLYDAVNEWMGAVQSKGTPFLGGDKPNLADVTVFGVLSSIEGCTAFQDLKKNTAVEKWYYETKNAIERRMGKVIAMHA
;
A
#
# COMPACT_ATOMS: atom_id res chain seq x y z
N MET A 1 -14.22 37.65 7.03
CA MET A 1 -14.56 38.13 8.38
C MET A 1 -15.87 37.49 8.79
N TRP A 2 -15.84 36.39 9.56
CA TRP A 2 -16.77 36.11 10.66
C TRP A 2 -16.33 34.84 11.38
N ARG A 3 -16.44 34.90 12.71
CA ARG A 3 -15.71 34.11 13.71
C ARG A 3 -16.58 33.01 14.32
N PRO A 4 -15.96 32.02 14.98
CA PRO A 4 -16.58 30.77 15.44
C PRO A 4 -17.38 30.95 16.73
N THR A 5 -18.36 30.08 16.95
CA THR A 5 -18.99 29.88 18.26
C THR A 5 -18.54 28.54 18.85
N PHE A 6 -17.75 28.65 19.92
CA PHE A 6 -17.51 27.57 20.87
C PHE A 6 -18.72 27.45 21.79
N THR A 7 -19.26 26.24 21.94
CA THR A 7 -20.13 25.91 23.07
C THR A 7 -19.39 24.94 23.98
N ILE A 8 -19.28 25.34 25.25
CA ILE A 8 -18.53 24.67 26.32
C ILE A 8 -19.30 23.43 26.82
N LEU A 9 -18.53 22.36 27.01
CA LEU A 9 -18.77 21.10 27.73
C LEU A 9 -20.05 20.94 28.59
N GLN A 10 -20.74 19.82 28.38
CA GLN A 10 -21.46 19.11 29.46
C GLN A 10 -21.20 17.60 29.43
N LYS A 11 -20.97 17.09 30.65
CA LYS A 11 -20.80 15.71 31.15
C LYS A 11 -21.35 14.58 30.26
N VAL A 12 -20.47 13.62 29.94
CA VAL A 12 -20.90 12.26 29.59
C VAL A 12 -21.08 11.46 30.87
N VAL A 13 -22.34 11.14 31.16
CA VAL A 13 -22.76 10.11 32.11
C VAL A 13 -22.58 8.75 31.42
N LEU A 14 -21.78 7.86 32.00
CA LEU A 14 -21.67 6.47 31.54
C LEU A 14 -22.90 5.66 32.03
N PRO A 15 -23.66 4.99 31.16
CA PRO A 15 -24.66 4.03 31.59
C PRO A 15 -24.01 2.72 32.05
N SER A 16 -24.28 2.41 33.31
CA SER A 16 -24.42 1.08 33.92
C SER A 16 -24.52 -0.11 32.94
N LEU A 17 -23.50 -0.97 32.92
CA LEU A 17 -23.64 -2.37 32.52
C LEU A 17 -24.11 -3.18 33.73
N ARG A 18 -25.33 -3.74 33.63
CA ARG A 18 -25.84 -4.76 34.55
C ARG A 18 -25.44 -6.15 34.07
N ASP A 19 -24.99 -6.92 35.06
CA ASP A 19 -25.22 -8.34 35.29
C ASP A 19 -24.70 -9.37 34.26
N ASN A 20 -23.60 -10.04 34.64
CA ASN A 20 -23.69 -11.48 34.90
C ASN A 20 -22.74 -11.87 36.02
N LEU A 21 -23.36 -12.17 37.16
CA LEU A 21 -22.77 -12.75 38.35
C LEU A 21 -22.45 -14.23 38.09
N ASN A 22 -21.29 -14.68 38.55
CA ASN A 22 -21.22 -16.01 39.14
C ASN A 22 -20.56 -15.90 40.52
N VAL A 23 -21.44 -15.93 41.53
CA VAL A 23 -21.12 -15.85 42.95
C VAL A 23 -20.68 -17.23 43.42
N THR A 24 -19.40 -17.41 43.76
CA THR A 24 -19.03 -18.47 44.69
C THR A 24 -19.13 -17.90 46.10
N LYS A 25 -20.23 -18.24 46.78
CA LYS A 25 -20.47 -17.91 48.18
C LYS A 25 -19.38 -18.55 49.04
N ILE A 26 -18.49 -17.74 49.61
CA ILE A 26 -17.75 -18.14 50.81
C ILE A 26 -18.43 -17.43 51.98
N LEU A 27 -19.30 -18.19 52.65
CA LEU A 27 -19.88 -17.82 53.94
C LEU A 27 -18.77 -17.91 54.99
N PHE A 28 -18.28 -16.78 55.47
CA PHE A 28 -17.60 -16.73 56.76
C PHE A 28 -18.57 -16.29 57.84
N SER A 29 -18.86 -17.26 58.70
CA SER A 29 -19.53 -17.14 59.98
C SER A 29 -18.91 -16.04 60.84
N THR A 30 -19.80 -15.38 61.59
CA THR A 30 -19.54 -14.37 62.62
C THR A 30 -18.45 -14.76 63.60
N LYS A 31 -17.44 -13.90 63.76
CA LYS A 31 -16.82 -13.58 65.05
C LYS A 31 -16.24 -12.17 64.98
N SER A 32 -16.81 -11.27 65.77
CA SER A 32 -16.28 -9.93 66.03
C SER A 32 -14.94 -10.05 66.74
N ARG A 33 -13.86 -9.69 66.05
CA ARG A 33 -12.59 -9.29 66.67
C ARG A 33 -12.09 -8.04 65.97
N LEU A 34 -12.47 -6.89 66.50
CA LEU A 34 -11.81 -5.61 66.23
C LEU A 34 -10.36 -5.69 66.74
N PRO A 35 -9.34 -5.51 65.89
CA PRO A 35 -7.98 -5.29 66.37
C PRO A 35 -7.84 -3.86 66.91
N LYS A 36 -7.33 -3.76 68.13
CA LYS A 36 -6.94 -2.51 68.80
C LYS A 36 -5.68 -1.95 68.13
N SER A 37 -5.82 -1.15 67.08
CA SER A 37 -4.91 -0.06 66.66
C SER A 37 -5.12 0.23 65.18
N THR A 38 -5.81 1.34 64.90
CA THR A 38 -6.06 1.86 63.55
C THR A 38 -4.79 2.36 62.87
N SER A 39 -3.74 2.69 63.62
CA SER A 39 -2.52 3.33 63.12
C SER A 39 -1.56 2.38 62.38
N LYS A 40 -1.53 1.08 62.73
CA LYS A 40 -0.65 0.11 62.05
C LYS A 40 -1.21 -0.35 60.71
N LEU A 41 -2.53 -0.47 60.60
CA LEU A 41 -3.20 -0.87 59.36
C LEU A 41 -3.13 0.24 58.30
N THR A 42 -3.23 1.51 58.70
CA THR A 42 -3.06 2.67 57.79
C THR A 42 -1.63 2.82 57.30
N LEU A 43 -0.62 2.51 58.13
CA LEU A 43 0.79 2.58 57.74
C LEU A 43 1.14 1.53 56.69
N VAL A 44 0.68 0.28 56.88
CA VAL A 44 0.92 -0.82 55.93
C VAL A 44 0.22 -0.55 54.59
N SER A 45 -1.04 -0.08 54.62
CA SER A 45 -1.77 0.24 53.38
C SER A 45 -1.18 1.46 52.65
N ALA A 46 -0.70 2.47 53.39
CA ALA A 46 0.03 3.59 52.80
C ALA A 46 1.32 3.14 52.11
N SER A 47 2.10 2.24 52.72
CA SER A 47 3.34 1.73 52.11
C SER A 47 3.10 0.92 50.84
N ILE A 48 2.05 0.09 50.79
CA ILE A 48 1.70 -0.67 49.58
C ILE A 48 1.19 0.27 48.48
N GLY A 49 0.37 1.26 48.83
CA GLY A 49 -0.13 2.28 47.89
C GLY A 49 0.99 3.10 47.26
N VAL A 50 2.01 3.48 48.04
CA VAL A 50 3.20 4.20 47.54
C VAL A 50 4.01 3.32 46.59
N LEU A 51 4.22 2.03 46.91
CA LEU A 51 4.97 1.12 46.04
C LEU A 51 4.26 0.85 44.71
N VAL A 52 2.95 0.61 44.74
CA VAL A 52 2.15 0.40 43.51
C VAL A 52 2.06 1.71 42.71
N GLY A 53 1.88 2.85 43.37
CA GLY A 53 1.84 4.16 42.73
C GLY A 53 3.17 4.56 42.08
N ALA A 54 4.29 4.32 42.76
CA ALA A 54 5.62 4.57 42.21
C ALA A 54 5.99 3.58 41.10
N GLY A 55 5.59 2.30 41.24
CA GLY A 55 5.79 1.29 40.19
C GLY A 55 4.98 1.61 38.93
N TYR A 56 3.71 1.98 39.07
CA TYR A 56 2.84 2.36 37.95
C TYR A 56 3.24 3.73 37.35
N GLY A 57 3.61 4.69 38.19
CA GLY A 57 4.14 5.98 37.77
C GLY A 57 5.47 5.83 37.03
N GLY A 58 6.38 4.99 37.53
CA GLY A 58 7.64 4.66 36.87
C GLY A 58 7.43 3.91 35.56
N TYR A 59 6.51 2.95 35.50
CA TYR A 59 6.17 2.22 34.27
C TYR A 59 5.51 3.12 33.22
N THR A 60 4.58 3.99 33.61
CA THR A 60 3.95 4.94 32.69
C THR A 60 4.93 6.01 32.23
N HIS A 61 5.78 6.54 33.11
CA HIS A 61 6.85 7.46 32.75
C HIS A 61 7.88 6.81 31.81
N TYR A 62 8.26 5.54 32.07
CA TYR A 62 9.10 4.75 31.16
C TYR A 62 8.43 4.54 29.81
N LYS A 63 7.17 4.08 29.77
CA LYS A 63 6.46 3.84 28.49
C LYS A 63 6.20 5.13 27.69
N VAL A 64 6.05 6.27 28.36
CA VAL A 64 5.85 7.59 27.74
C VAL A 64 7.19 8.19 27.27
N ASN A 65 8.29 8.01 28.01
CA ASN A 65 9.63 8.48 27.59
C ASN A 65 10.37 7.50 26.66
N VAL A 66 9.91 6.26 26.53
CA VAL A 66 10.33 5.31 25.47
C VAL A 66 9.51 5.56 24.19
N LYS A 67 9.02 6.78 23.98
CA LYS A 67 8.85 7.29 22.60
C LYS A 67 10.25 7.33 22.00
N LYS A 68 10.56 6.33 21.17
CA LYS A 68 11.73 6.31 20.27
C LYS A 68 11.98 7.73 19.80
N THR A 69 13.16 8.25 20.14
CA THR A 69 13.65 9.53 19.67
C THR A 69 13.42 9.58 18.16
N PHE A 70 12.60 10.54 17.74
CA PHE A 70 12.32 10.82 16.34
C PHE A 70 13.65 10.95 15.59
N LYS A 71 13.92 10.02 14.68
CA LYS A 71 14.92 10.20 13.64
C LYS A 71 14.18 10.65 12.39
N PRO A 72 14.52 11.80 11.78
CA PRO A 72 14.05 12.12 10.44
C PRO A 72 14.43 10.97 9.50
N GLY A 73 13.50 10.59 8.60
CA GLY A 73 13.55 9.35 7.82
C GLY A 73 14.92 9.11 7.19
N GLU A 74 15.61 8.06 7.62
CA GLU A 74 16.82 7.59 6.97
C GLU A 74 16.40 7.10 5.56
N THR A 75 16.94 7.74 4.52
CA THR A 75 16.80 7.26 3.15
C THR A 75 17.54 5.93 3.06
N GLU A 76 16.80 4.84 2.87
CA GLU A 76 17.41 3.53 2.66
C GLU A 76 17.59 3.27 1.16
N GLU A 77 18.70 2.62 0.82
CA GLU A 77 18.92 2.11 -0.53
C GLU A 77 18.01 0.90 -0.80
N TYR A 78 17.63 0.71 -2.06
CA TYR A 78 16.91 -0.50 -2.45
C TYR A 78 17.75 -1.74 -2.21
N ALA A 79 17.11 -2.83 -1.79
CA ALA A 79 17.80 -4.09 -1.59
C ALA A 79 18.43 -4.59 -2.90
N PHE A 80 19.73 -4.85 -2.85
CA PHE A 80 20.49 -5.52 -3.90
C PHE A 80 20.87 -6.93 -3.44
N LEU A 81 20.55 -7.93 -4.26
CA LEU A 81 20.85 -9.33 -3.96
C LEU A 81 21.95 -9.80 -4.91
N LYS A 82 23.04 -10.36 -4.37
CA LYS A 82 24.11 -10.94 -5.19
C LYS A 82 23.66 -12.18 -5.95
N GLU A 83 22.76 -12.95 -5.35
CA GLU A 83 22.21 -14.19 -5.90
C GLU A 83 20.69 -14.11 -5.98
N ALA A 84 20.09 -14.89 -6.88
CA ALA A 84 18.65 -14.97 -6.99
C ALA A 84 18.07 -15.58 -5.70
N PRO A 85 16.99 -15.02 -5.14
CA PRO A 85 16.29 -15.69 -4.06
C PRO A 85 15.67 -17.00 -4.55
N GLU A 86 15.44 -17.94 -3.64
CA GLU A 86 14.73 -19.17 -3.97
C GLU A 86 13.23 -18.89 -4.19
N TYR A 87 12.72 -19.22 -5.37
CA TYR A 87 11.30 -19.14 -5.72
C TYR A 87 10.95 -20.10 -6.85
N ALA A 88 9.66 -20.40 -6.98
CA ALA A 88 9.10 -21.14 -8.10
C ALA A 88 8.21 -20.21 -8.94
N ALA A 89 8.62 -19.95 -10.18
CA ALA A 89 7.81 -19.22 -11.14
C ALA A 89 6.61 -20.07 -11.57
N HIS A 90 5.42 -19.49 -11.54
CA HIS A 90 4.19 -20.20 -11.91
C HIS A 90 4.04 -20.26 -13.42
N TYR A 91 4.28 -19.12 -14.09
CA TYR A 91 4.25 -19.00 -15.55
C TYR A 91 5.08 -17.81 -16.00
N LYS A 92 5.33 -17.76 -17.30
CA LYS A 92 6.06 -16.69 -17.99
C LYS A 92 5.20 -16.07 -19.06
N ILE A 93 5.39 -14.78 -19.28
CA ILE A 93 4.95 -14.08 -20.47
C ILE A 93 6.19 -13.92 -21.35
N ILE A 94 6.19 -14.54 -22.53
CA ILE A 94 7.31 -14.46 -23.48
C ILE A 94 6.85 -13.75 -24.74
N ASN A 95 7.52 -12.64 -25.05
CA ASN A 95 7.32 -11.91 -26.29
C ASN A 95 8.59 -11.95 -27.13
N ASP A 96 8.52 -12.60 -28.30
CA ASP A 96 9.63 -12.73 -29.23
C ASP A 96 10.10 -11.37 -29.80
N ALA A 97 9.25 -10.34 -29.72
CA ALA A 97 9.56 -8.97 -30.13
C ALA A 97 10.08 -8.07 -28.99
N ASP A 98 10.35 -8.62 -27.80
CA ASP A 98 10.87 -7.87 -26.67
C ASP A 98 12.32 -7.39 -26.94
N THR A 99 12.52 -6.08 -26.91
CA THR A 99 13.82 -5.41 -27.11
C THR A 99 14.29 -4.68 -25.86
N SER A 100 13.66 -4.93 -24.71
CA SER A 100 13.96 -4.25 -23.45
C SER A 100 15.32 -4.66 -22.87
N ASN A 101 15.82 -5.85 -23.21
CA ASN A 101 16.98 -6.49 -22.57
C ASN A 101 16.83 -6.67 -21.05
N LEU A 102 15.59 -6.70 -20.57
CA LEU A 102 15.29 -6.90 -19.16
C LEU A 102 14.96 -8.36 -18.89
N GLN A 103 15.49 -8.89 -17.79
CA GLN A 103 15.01 -10.15 -17.21
C GLN A 103 14.33 -9.83 -15.89
N LEU A 104 12.99 -9.99 -15.89
CA LEU A 104 12.13 -9.54 -14.80
C LEU A 104 11.35 -10.70 -14.18
N THR A 105 11.26 -10.71 -12.86
CA THR A 105 10.41 -11.63 -12.09
C THR A 105 9.47 -10.82 -11.21
N LEU A 106 8.15 -10.94 -11.45
CA LEU A 106 7.10 -10.24 -10.72
C LEU A 106 6.50 -11.14 -9.65
N PHE A 107 6.66 -10.75 -8.39
CA PHE A 107 5.98 -11.34 -7.24
C PHE A 107 4.68 -10.60 -7.00
N GLN A 108 3.55 -11.29 -7.12
CA GLN A 108 2.24 -10.65 -7.10
C GLN A 108 1.16 -11.45 -6.37
N TYR A 109 0.00 -10.79 -6.20
CA TYR A 109 -1.28 -11.47 -6.08
C TYR A 109 -2.06 -11.25 -7.38
N ARG A 110 -2.59 -12.33 -7.97
CA ARG A 110 -3.35 -12.29 -9.24
C ARG A 110 -4.42 -11.20 -9.30
N THR A 111 -5.22 -11.01 -8.25
CA THR A 111 -6.37 -10.08 -8.25
C THR A 111 -6.07 -8.74 -7.58
N CYS A 112 -4.81 -8.44 -7.25
CA CYS A 112 -4.46 -7.18 -6.60
C CYS A 112 -4.37 -6.02 -7.62
N PRO A 113 -5.03 -4.87 -7.40
CA PRO A 113 -4.99 -3.73 -8.32
C PRO A 113 -3.58 -3.19 -8.56
N PHE A 114 -2.73 -3.19 -7.53
CA PHE A 114 -1.34 -2.77 -7.68
C PHE A 114 -0.54 -3.70 -8.59
N CYS A 115 -0.83 -5.00 -8.55
CA CYS A 115 -0.18 -6.01 -9.38
C CYS A 115 -0.73 -5.99 -10.81
N CYS A 116 -2.05 -5.90 -10.97
CA CYS A 116 -2.70 -5.72 -12.27
C CYS A 116 -2.18 -4.47 -13.01
N LYS A 117 -1.90 -3.39 -12.27
CA LYS A 117 -1.27 -2.16 -12.81
C LYS A 117 0.12 -2.43 -13.40
N VAL A 118 1.00 -3.14 -12.69
CA VAL A 118 2.35 -3.49 -13.18
C VAL A 118 2.27 -4.47 -14.37
N ARG A 119 1.38 -5.48 -14.31
CA ARG A 119 1.18 -6.40 -15.44
C ARG A 119 0.72 -5.66 -16.70
N SER A 120 -0.33 -4.85 -16.58
CA SER A 120 -0.84 -4.06 -17.70
C SER A 120 0.23 -3.16 -18.31
N TYR A 121 1.12 -2.60 -17.48
CA TYR A 121 2.28 -1.86 -17.94
C TYR A 121 3.25 -2.74 -18.76
N LEU A 122 3.73 -3.85 -18.19
CA LEU A 122 4.67 -4.76 -18.86
C LEU A 122 4.09 -5.29 -20.18
N ASP A 123 2.82 -5.70 -20.16
CA ASP A 123 2.08 -6.18 -21.34
C ASP A 123 1.96 -5.08 -22.41
N SER A 124 1.65 -3.84 -22.03
CA SER A 124 1.54 -2.71 -22.96
C SER A 124 2.85 -2.32 -23.63
N ARG A 125 3.99 -2.64 -22.99
CA ARG A 125 5.34 -2.46 -23.52
C ARG A 125 5.85 -3.70 -24.25
N GLY A 126 5.13 -4.82 -24.17
CA GLY A 126 5.54 -6.08 -24.74
C GLY A 126 6.78 -6.68 -24.09
N ILE A 127 7.03 -6.38 -22.81
CA ILE A 127 8.18 -6.89 -22.07
C ILE A 127 7.89 -8.33 -21.63
N SER A 128 8.88 -9.21 -21.74
CA SER A 128 8.85 -10.56 -21.22
C SER A 128 9.16 -10.59 -19.73
N TYR A 129 8.42 -11.39 -18.97
CA TYR A 129 8.62 -11.48 -17.52
C TYR A 129 8.08 -12.80 -16.94
N GLU A 130 8.63 -13.19 -15.80
CA GLU A 130 8.17 -14.32 -15.01
C GLU A 130 7.18 -13.85 -13.93
N ILE A 131 6.25 -14.71 -13.57
CA ILE A 131 5.29 -14.44 -12.49
C ILE A 131 5.44 -15.47 -11.38
N VAL A 132 5.58 -14.97 -10.16
CA VAL A 132 5.54 -15.74 -8.92
C VAL A 132 4.28 -15.31 -8.17
N GLU A 133 3.31 -16.20 -8.05
CA GLU A 133 2.13 -15.95 -7.20
C GLU A 133 2.51 -16.13 -5.74
N VAL A 134 2.23 -15.11 -4.94
CA VAL A 134 2.52 -15.08 -3.52
C VAL A 134 1.28 -15.56 -2.75
N ASP A 135 1.46 -16.48 -1.81
CA ASP A 135 0.40 -16.84 -0.87
C ASP A 135 0.07 -15.64 0.05
N ALA A 136 -1.18 -15.19 0.04
CA ALA A 136 -1.60 -13.99 0.77
C ALA A 136 -1.47 -14.09 2.30
N VAL A 137 -1.49 -15.32 2.83
CA VAL A 137 -1.43 -15.64 4.25
C VAL A 137 0.01 -15.89 4.68
N LEU A 138 0.69 -16.87 4.06
CA LEU A 138 2.01 -17.35 4.47
C LEU A 138 3.16 -16.55 3.87
N ARG A 139 2.95 -15.90 2.71
CA ARG A 139 3.91 -15.03 2.01
C ARG A 139 5.31 -15.62 1.84
N GLN A 140 5.39 -16.95 1.67
CA GLN A 140 6.66 -17.68 1.67
C GLN A 140 7.60 -17.21 0.56
N ALA A 141 7.05 -16.98 -0.65
CA ALA A 141 7.78 -16.53 -1.83
C ALA A 141 8.46 -15.17 -1.69
N ILE A 142 8.14 -14.36 -0.67
CA ILE A 142 8.73 -13.04 -0.41
C ILE A 142 9.38 -12.94 0.98
N LYS A 143 9.62 -14.07 1.66
CA LYS A 143 10.28 -14.08 2.98
C LYS A 143 11.67 -13.46 2.96
N TRP A 144 12.38 -13.64 1.85
CA TRP A 144 13.73 -13.10 1.62
C TRP A 144 13.79 -11.57 1.58
N SER A 145 12.68 -10.87 1.29
CA SER A 145 12.68 -9.41 1.25
C SER A 145 12.30 -8.79 2.59
N GLY A 146 12.95 -7.68 2.96
CA GLY A 146 12.49 -6.82 4.06
C GLY A 146 11.15 -6.14 3.77
N TYR A 147 10.76 -6.01 2.51
CA TYR A 147 9.47 -5.44 2.09
C TYR A 147 8.40 -6.53 2.00
N LYS A 148 7.29 -6.35 2.74
CA LYS A 148 6.26 -7.39 2.93
C LYS A 148 4.96 -7.13 2.16
N LYS A 149 4.98 -6.24 1.16
CA LYS A 149 3.84 -5.93 0.29
C LYS A 149 4.16 -6.34 -1.16
N VAL A 150 3.14 -6.55 -1.97
CA VAL A 150 3.25 -6.81 -3.42
C VAL A 150 2.63 -5.64 -4.20
N PRO A 151 3.04 -5.39 -5.47
CA PRO A 151 4.04 -6.13 -6.23
C PRO A 151 5.48 -5.87 -5.78
N ILE A 152 6.32 -6.90 -5.89
CA ILE A 152 7.79 -6.77 -5.88
C ILE A 152 8.27 -7.21 -7.25
N LEU A 153 9.08 -6.39 -7.91
CA LEU A 153 9.69 -6.75 -9.18
C LEU A 153 11.19 -6.94 -8.97
N LEU A 154 11.71 -8.11 -9.34
CA LEU A 154 13.13 -8.41 -9.31
C LEU A 154 13.68 -8.30 -10.72
N ALA A 155 14.63 -7.39 -10.93
CA ALA A 155 15.31 -7.22 -12.21
C ALA A 155 16.73 -7.77 -12.11
N LYS A 156 17.11 -8.66 -13.04
CA LYS A 156 18.52 -9.07 -13.16
C LYS A 156 19.32 -7.91 -13.72
N VAL A 157 20.43 -7.59 -13.07
CA VAL A 157 21.36 -6.52 -13.44
C VAL A 157 22.79 -7.04 -13.30
N ASP A 158 23.76 -6.27 -13.75
CA ASP A 158 25.16 -6.66 -13.62
C ASP A 158 25.55 -6.83 -12.15
N GLY A 159 26.09 -8.02 -11.84
CA GLY A 159 26.52 -8.40 -10.49
C GLY A 159 25.42 -8.95 -9.57
N GLY A 160 24.16 -9.07 -10.02
CA GLY A 160 23.09 -9.65 -9.19
C GLY A 160 21.67 -9.28 -9.61
N TYR A 161 20.86 -8.93 -8.61
CA TYR A 161 19.44 -8.66 -8.76
C TYR A 161 19.03 -7.40 -7.99
N GLN A 162 18.40 -6.48 -8.70
CA GLN A 162 17.85 -5.26 -8.14
C GLN A 162 16.39 -5.48 -7.76
N GLN A 163 16.06 -5.30 -6.48
CA GLN A 163 14.68 -5.30 -6.03
C GLN A 163 14.04 -3.93 -6.29
N LEU A 164 12.89 -3.92 -6.96
CA LEU A 164 12.02 -2.77 -7.17
C LEU A 164 10.71 -2.94 -6.37
N LEU A 165 10.27 -1.83 -5.78
CA LEU A 165 9.16 -1.77 -4.82
C LEU A 165 8.12 -0.73 -5.28
N ASP A 166 6.91 -0.82 -4.74
CA ASP A 166 5.77 0.04 -5.08
C ASP A 166 5.36 -0.02 -6.56
N SER A 167 4.09 -0.34 -6.81
CA SER A 167 3.59 -0.49 -8.18
C SER A 167 3.77 0.76 -9.07
N THR A 168 3.73 1.98 -8.51
CA THR A 168 3.92 3.21 -9.28
C THR A 168 5.41 3.45 -9.51
N ALA A 169 6.25 3.29 -8.49
CA ALA A 169 7.69 3.48 -8.66
C ALA A 169 8.31 2.45 -9.60
N ILE A 170 7.88 1.17 -9.55
CA ILE A 170 8.28 0.13 -10.52
C ILE A 170 8.04 0.62 -11.95
N ILE A 171 6.84 1.13 -12.23
CA ILE A 171 6.47 1.63 -13.56
C ILE A 171 7.34 2.82 -13.95
N SER A 172 7.55 3.78 -13.05
CA SER A 172 8.31 4.98 -13.34
C SER A 172 9.80 4.71 -13.59
N VAL A 173 10.40 3.80 -12.82
CA VAL A 173 11.77 3.34 -13.01
C VAL A 173 11.93 2.65 -14.37
N LEU A 174 11.04 1.71 -14.70
CA LEU A 174 11.10 1.00 -15.97
C LEU A 174 10.84 1.93 -17.16
N GLU A 175 9.87 2.84 -17.05
CA GLU A 175 9.57 3.79 -18.11
C GLU A 175 10.74 4.75 -18.35
N THR A 176 11.39 5.19 -17.28
CA THR A 176 12.64 5.97 -17.37
C THR A 176 13.71 5.19 -18.12
N TYR A 177 13.94 3.93 -17.75
CA TYR A 177 14.91 3.06 -18.40
C TYR A 177 14.59 2.82 -19.89
N LEU A 178 13.32 2.62 -20.24
CA LEU A 178 12.93 2.40 -21.64
C LEU A 178 13.07 3.67 -22.50
N LYS A 179 12.92 4.86 -21.91
CA LYS A 179 13.14 6.13 -22.59
C LYS A 179 14.62 6.42 -22.83
N ASP A 180 15.46 6.07 -21.85
CA ASP A 180 16.91 6.22 -21.96
C ASP A 180 17.62 4.93 -21.54
N LYS A 181 17.92 4.08 -22.54
CA LYS A 181 18.64 2.82 -22.36
C LYS A 181 20.16 3.02 -22.16
N SER A 182 20.68 4.25 -22.19
CA SER A 182 22.11 4.51 -21.94
C SER A 182 22.46 4.42 -20.46
N SER A 183 21.48 4.63 -19.58
CA SER A 183 21.65 4.57 -18.14
C SER A 183 21.35 3.17 -17.61
N GLU A 184 22.17 2.68 -16.68
CA GLU A 184 21.91 1.42 -15.99
C GLU A 184 20.72 1.56 -15.02
N LEU A 185 19.96 0.49 -14.85
CA LEU A 185 18.81 0.45 -13.94
C LEU A 185 19.19 0.80 -12.49
N ARG A 186 20.42 0.45 -12.08
CA ARG A 186 21.00 0.76 -10.75
C ARG A 186 21.29 2.24 -10.54
N GLU A 187 21.51 3.00 -11.61
CA GLU A 187 21.69 4.45 -11.51
C GLU A 187 20.33 5.15 -11.51
N ILE A 188 19.40 4.68 -12.35
CA ILE A 188 18.04 5.22 -12.44
C ILE A 188 17.30 5.12 -11.10
N ILE A 189 17.45 3.99 -10.41
CA ILE A 189 16.74 3.74 -9.15
C ILE A 189 17.08 4.75 -8.04
N LYS A 190 18.26 5.38 -8.10
CA LYS A 190 18.70 6.41 -7.14
C LYS A 190 17.86 7.68 -7.20
N PHE A 191 17.18 7.94 -8.32
CA PHE A 191 16.25 9.05 -8.45
C PHE A 191 14.90 8.80 -7.75
N TYR A 192 14.67 7.59 -7.24
CA TYR A 192 13.44 7.19 -6.57
C TYR A 192 13.72 6.72 -5.13
N PRO A 193 14.29 7.56 -4.24
CA PRO A 193 14.75 7.12 -2.94
C PRO A 193 13.62 6.59 -2.06
N VAL A 194 13.93 5.56 -1.28
CA VAL A 194 12.99 4.93 -0.34
C VAL A 194 13.06 5.66 1.01
N THR A 195 11.91 6.13 1.48
CA THR A 195 11.76 6.78 2.78
C THR A 195 10.90 5.91 3.68
N LYS A 196 11.43 5.50 4.83
CA LYS A 196 10.66 4.83 5.88
C LYS A 196 10.26 5.82 6.96
N PHE A 197 8.99 5.82 7.33
CA PHE A 197 8.45 6.63 8.42
C PHE A 197 7.36 5.88 9.16
N VAL A 198 7.17 6.20 10.43
CA VAL A 198 6.05 5.70 11.22
C VAL A 198 4.86 6.61 10.95
N ASN A 199 3.75 6.04 10.47
CA ASN A 199 2.54 6.83 10.22
C ASN A 199 1.85 7.25 11.53
N GLU A 200 0.82 8.10 11.43
CA GLU A 200 0.06 8.59 12.60
C GLU A 200 -0.58 7.46 13.43
N THR A 201 -0.83 6.31 12.80
CA THR A 201 -1.36 5.10 13.46
C THR A 201 -0.29 4.25 14.16
N GLY A 202 0.99 4.67 14.11
CA GLY A 202 2.11 3.96 14.73
C GLY A 202 2.68 2.79 13.90
N ASN A 203 2.29 2.67 12.63
CA ASN A 203 2.76 1.60 11.73
C ASN A 203 3.93 2.07 10.87
N ASP A 204 4.97 1.24 10.74
CA ASP A 204 6.08 1.47 9.80
C ASP A 204 5.54 1.49 8.37
N THR A 205 5.72 2.62 7.70
CA THR A 205 5.28 2.87 6.32
C THR A 205 6.51 3.20 5.48
N THR A 206 6.49 2.70 4.25
CA THR A 206 7.51 2.99 3.24
C THR A 206 6.85 3.79 2.14
N ASP A 207 7.44 4.92 1.78
CA ASP A 207 7.09 5.71 0.62
C ASP A 207 8.31 5.90 -0.27
N ILE A 208 8.07 6.17 -1.55
CA ILE A 208 9.11 6.32 -2.55
C ILE A 208 8.97 7.70 -3.15
N ALA A 209 10.01 8.53 -2.97
CA ALA A 209 10.01 9.86 -3.54
C ALA A 209 10.02 9.77 -5.07
N ASN A 210 9.44 10.77 -5.71
CA ASN A 210 9.36 10.88 -7.16
C ASN A 210 8.62 9.74 -7.87
N LYS A 211 7.90 8.85 -7.17
CA LYS A 211 7.26 7.67 -7.77
C LYS A 211 6.32 7.96 -8.94
N TYR A 212 5.78 9.17 -9.06
CA TYR A 212 4.91 9.60 -10.17
C TYR A 212 5.65 10.30 -11.33
N PHE A 213 6.96 10.51 -11.22
CA PHE A 213 7.76 11.21 -12.22
C PHE A 213 8.61 10.25 -13.04
N ILE A 214 8.64 10.45 -14.35
CA ILE A 214 9.59 9.78 -15.25
C ILE A 214 10.82 10.68 -15.37
N MET A 215 12.01 10.17 -15.07
CA MET A 215 13.23 10.99 -15.14
C MET A 215 13.66 11.12 -16.60
N HIS A 216 13.54 12.31 -17.16
CA HIS A 216 13.98 12.64 -18.52
C HIS A 216 14.31 14.13 -18.58
N GLN A 217 15.09 14.55 -19.57
CA GLN A 217 15.55 15.94 -19.72
C GLN A 217 14.45 16.95 -20.11
N ALA A 218 13.17 16.64 -19.91
CA ALA A 218 12.08 17.57 -20.21
C ALA A 218 11.81 18.52 -19.04
N ASN A 219 11.33 19.72 -19.36
CA ASN A 219 10.87 20.68 -18.37
C ASN A 219 9.71 20.09 -17.56
N VAL A 220 9.83 20.13 -16.23
CA VAL A 220 8.75 19.79 -15.30
C VAL A 220 7.73 20.93 -15.35
N PRO A 221 6.46 20.68 -15.72
CA PRO A 221 5.42 21.68 -15.57
C PRO A 221 5.29 22.05 -14.09
N ASP A 222 5.11 23.34 -13.80
CA ASP A 222 4.89 23.84 -12.45
C ASP A 222 3.49 23.38 -11.96
N GLU A 223 3.40 22.14 -11.50
CA GLU A 223 2.16 21.58 -10.98
C GLU A 223 2.05 21.91 -9.49
N LYS A 224 0.95 22.60 -9.13
CA LYS A 224 0.51 22.70 -7.75
C LYS A 224 0.31 21.28 -7.21
N GLU A 225 1.03 20.97 -6.14
CA GLU A 225 0.87 19.76 -5.35
C GLU A 225 -0.62 19.55 -5.04
N LYS A 226 -1.29 18.64 -5.75
CA LYS A 226 -2.59 18.12 -5.31
C LYS A 226 -2.28 17.28 -4.08
N ALA A 227 -2.49 17.88 -2.91
CA ALA A 227 -2.45 17.19 -1.63
C ALA A 227 -3.23 15.87 -1.74
N LEU A 228 -2.76 14.83 -1.07
CA LEU A 228 -3.56 13.63 -0.80
C LEU A 228 -4.82 14.10 -0.05
N GLU A 229 -5.87 14.45 -0.76
CA GLU A 229 -7.18 14.68 -0.15
C GLU A 229 -7.62 13.34 0.42
N ALA A 230 -7.81 13.29 1.74
CA ALA A 230 -8.40 12.14 2.40
C ALA A 230 -9.72 11.81 1.69
N HIS A 231 -9.77 10.68 0.99
CA HIS A 231 -10.90 10.31 0.16
C HIS A 231 -12.15 10.22 1.05
N LYS A 232 -13.04 11.22 0.92
CA LYS A 232 -14.40 11.13 1.46
C LYS A 232 -15.19 10.21 0.55
N ILE A 233 -15.14 8.92 0.85
CA ILE A 233 -16.04 7.95 0.23
C ILE A 233 -17.46 8.30 0.68
N LYS A 234 -18.37 8.44 -0.29
CA LYS A 234 -19.80 8.63 -0.05
C LYS A 234 -20.38 7.43 0.72
N ASP A 235 -21.57 7.61 1.30
CA ASP A 235 -22.27 6.54 2.03
C ASP A 235 -22.46 5.28 1.19
N ASP A 236 -22.74 5.44 -0.11
CA ASP A 236 -22.62 4.36 -1.08
C ASP A 236 -21.23 4.39 -1.77
N PRO A 237 -20.36 3.39 -1.51
CA PRO A 237 -19.07 3.26 -2.18
C PRO A 237 -19.19 3.11 -3.70
N ARG A 238 -20.33 2.60 -4.21
CA ARG A 238 -20.58 2.49 -5.65
C ARG A 238 -20.64 3.85 -6.32
N GLU A 239 -21.33 4.82 -5.71
CA GLU A 239 -21.39 6.18 -6.25
C GLU A 239 -20.00 6.81 -6.34
N SER A 240 -19.17 6.62 -5.30
CA SER A 240 -17.80 7.15 -5.31
C SER A 240 -16.96 6.54 -6.43
N LEU A 241 -17.17 5.25 -6.72
CA LEU A 241 -16.52 4.57 -7.84
C LEU A 241 -17.01 5.12 -9.19
N TYR A 242 -18.33 5.34 -9.34
CA TYR A 242 -18.89 5.90 -10.58
C TYR A 242 -18.42 7.32 -10.83
N ASP A 243 -18.38 8.17 -9.79
CA ASP A 243 -17.89 9.54 -9.89
C ASP A 243 -16.44 9.60 -10.36
N ALA A 244 -15.57 8.80 -9.75
CA ALA A 244 -14.15 8.74 -10.13
C ALA A 244 -13.96 8.26 -11.58
N VAL A 245 -14.75 7.26 -12.01
CA VAL A 245 -14.68 6.76 -13.39
C VAL A 245 -15.31 7.74 -14.38
N ASN A 246 -16.36 8.46 -14.01
CA ASN A 246 -16.96 9.50 -14.85
C ASN A 246 -16.02 10.71 -14.98
N GLU A 247 -15.28 11.08 -13.93
CA GLU A 247 -14.21 12.10 -14.01
C GLU A 247 -13.14 11.67 -15.02
N TRP A 248 -12.66 10.43 -14.92
CA TRP A 248 -11.71 9.86 -15.88
C TRP A 248 -12.26 9.89 -17.32
N MET A 249 -13.50 9.43 -17.51
CA MET A 249 -14.13 9.41 -18.83
C MET A 249 -14.37 10.82 -19.37
N GLY A 250 -14.66 11.81 -18.52
CA GLY A 250 -14.72 13.21 -18.90
C GLY A 250 -13.38 13.73 -19.43
N ALA A 251 -12.27 13.35 -18.79
CA ALA A 251 -10.93 13.70 -19.27
C ALA A 251 -10.64 13.06 -20.65
N VAL A 252 -10.94 11.77 -20.84
CA VAL A 252 -10.77 11.09 -22.13
C VAL A 252 -11.65 11.73 -23.22
N GLN A 253 -12.92 12.00 -22.93
CA GLN A 253 -13.85 12.62 -23.87
C GLN A 253 -13.44 14.03 -24.27
N SER A 254 -12.92 14.82 -23.33
CA SER A 254 -12.42 16.18 -23.61
C SER A 254 -11.26 16.20 -24.60
N LYS A 255 -10.52 15.08 -24.72
CA LYS A 255 -9.44 14.92 -25.70
C LYS A 255 -9.98 14.68 -27.11
N GLY A 256 -11.20 14.14 -27.23
CA GLY A 256 -11.83 13.80 -28.52
C GLY A 256 -11.25 12.57 -29.20
N THR A 257 -10.47 11.75 -28.50
CA THR A 257 -9.78 10.57 -29.01
C THR A 257 -10.20 9.30 -28.25
N PRO A 258 -9.93 8.09 -28.78
CA PRO A 258 -10.31 6.84 -28.11
C PRO A 258 -9.69 6.66 -26.71
N PHE A 259 -8.48 7.19 -26.53
CA PHE A 259 -7.72 7.12 -25.28
C PHE A 259 -7.31 8.52 -24.83
N LEU A 260 -6.92 8.68 -23.56
CA LEU A 260 -6.28 9.92 -23.10
C LEU A 260 -4.97 10.18 -23.87
N GLY A 261 -4.27 9.11 -24.26
CA GLY A 261 -3.07 9.11 -25.08
C GLY A 261 -3.27 9.46 -26.56
N GLY A 262 -4.49 9.71 -27.03
CA GLY A 262 -4.78 9.92 -28.45
C GLY A 262 -5.26 8.64 -29.13
N ASP A 263 -4.65 8.28 -30.25
CA ASP A 263 -4.99 7.07 -31.03
C ASP A 263 -4.49 5.77 -30.37
N LYS A 264 -3.58 5.87 -29.40
CA LYS A 264 -3.03 4.74 -28.65
C LYS A 264 -3.06 5.07 -27.14
N PRO A 265 -3.24 4.07 -26.27
CA PRO A 265 -3.23 4.30 -24.83
C PRO A 265 -1.85 4.79 -24.38
N ASN A 266 -1.83 5.82 -23.55
CA ASN A 266 -0.60 6.28 -22.88
C ASN A 266 -0.43 5.59 -21.52
N LEU A 267 0.56 6.04 -20.74
CA LEU A 267 0.82 5.48 -19.41
C LEU A 267 -0.36 5.63 -18.44
N ALA A 268 -1.11 6.74 -18.50
CA ALA A 268 -2.28 6.95 -17.67
C ALA A 268 -3.41 5.98 -18.05
N ASP A 269 -3.70 5.81 -19.34
CA ASP A 269 -4.70 4.83 -19.80
C ASP A 269 -4.38 3.42 -19.30
N VAL A 270 -3.13 2.98 -19.47
CA VAL A 270 -2.66 1.64 -19.08
C VAL A 270 -2.75 1.44 -17.56
N THR A 271 -2.40 2.46 -16.78
CA THR A 271 -2.42 2.36 -15.31
C THR A 271 -3.83 2.36 -14.74
N VAL A 272 -4.73 3.21 -15.24
CA VAL A 272 -6.16 3.20 -14.84
C VAL A 272 -6.82 1.89 -15.26
N PHE A 273 -6.55 1.42 -16.48
CA PHE A 273 -7.03 0.11 -16.95
C PHE A 273 -6.56 -1.02 -16.01
N GLY A 274 -5.28 -1.03 -15.66
CA GLY A 274 -4.73 -2.04 -14.77
C GLY A 274 -5.35 -2.04 -13.37
N VAL A 275 -5.74 -0.89 -12.84
CA VAL A 275 -6.49 -0.83 -11.57
C VAL A 275 -7.90 -1.39 -11.75
N LEU A 276 -8.63 -0.97 -12.78
CA LEU A 276 -10.00 -1.43 -13.04
C LEU A 276 -10.09 -2.92 -13.38
N SER A 277 -9.04 -3.50 -13.99
CA SER A 277 -9.02 -4.91 -14.36
C SER A 277 -8.98 -5.86 -13.16
N SER A 278 -8.62 -5.37 -11.97
CA SER A 278 -8.68 -6.18 -10.74
C SER A 278 -10.09 -6.53 -10.27
N ILE A 279 -11.10 -5.78 -10.74
CA ILE A 279 -12.51 -6.03 -10.42
C ILE A 279 -13.28 -6.64 -11.59
N GLU A 280 -12.62 -6.90 -12.73
CA GLU A 280 -13.26 -7.54 -13.89
C GLU A 280 -13.88 -8.89 -13.49
N GLY A 281 -15.13 -9.11 -13.92
CA GLY A 281 -15.91 -10.31 -13.59
C GLY A 281 -16.72 -10.21 -12.28
N CYS A 282 -16.44 -9.23 -11.42
CA CYS A 282 -17.24 -9.00 -10.22
C CYS A 282 -18.52 -8.20 -10.52
N THR A 283 -19.52 -8.28 -9.64
CA THR A 283 -20.74 -7.45 -9.69
C THR A 283 -20.39 -5.96 -9.76
N ALA A 284 -19.34 -5.55 -9.03
CA ALA A 284 -18.83 -4.18 -9.05
C ALA A 284 -18.51 -3.66 -10.45
N PHE A 285 -17.89 -4.50 -11.28
CA PHE A 285 -17.54 -4.14 -12.65
C PHE A 285 -18.77 -4.12 -13.55
N GLN A 286 -19.73 -5.03 -13.35
CA GLN A 286 -20.99 -4.99 -14.09
C GLN A 286 -21.78 -3.72 -13.77
N ASP A 287 -21.85 -3.33 -12.49
CA ASP A 287 -22.53 -2.11 -12.08
C ASP A 287 -21.81 -0.88 -12.65
N LEU A 288 -20.47 -0.87 -12.62
CA LEU A 288 -19.66 0.20 -13.19
C LEU A 288 -19.95 0.43 -14.67
N LYS A 289 -19.99 -0.65 -15.47
CA LYS A 289 -20.30 -0.56 -16.92
C LYS A 289 -21.71 -0.06 -17.20
N LYS A 290 -22.68 -0.41 -16.34
CA LYS A 290 -24.07 0.04 -16.49
C LYS A 290 -24.27 1.52 -16.15
N ASN A 291 -23.49 2.05 -15.21
CA ASN A 291 -23.68 3.39 -14.65
C ASN A 291 -22.66 4.42 -15.16
N THR A 292 -21.74 4.05 -16.05
CA THR A 292 -20.71 4.93 -16.60
C THR A 292 -20.46 4.63 -18.08
N ALA A 293 -19.80 5.54 -18.79
CA ALA A 293 -19.42 5.34 -20.20
C ALA A 293 -18.10 4.54 -20.40
N VAL A 294 -17.61 3.85 -19.35
CA VAL A 294 -16.26 3.29 -19.32
C VAL A 294 -16.06 2.05 -20.20
N GLU A 295 -17.13 1.31 -20.49
CA GLU A 295 -17.06 -0.02 -21.11
C GLU A 295 -16.27 -0.02 -22.42
N LYS A 296 -16.56 0.94 -23.31
CA LYS A 296 -15.89 1.06 -24.61
C LYS A 296 -14.39 1.30 -24.43
N TRP A 297 -14.01 2.32 -23.66
CA TRP A 297 -12.61 2.66 -23.40
C TRP A 297 -11.86 1.49 -22.72
N TYR A 298 -12.52 0.78 -21.79
CA TYR A 298 -11.92 -0.34 -21.07
C TYR A 298 -11.54 -1.47 -22.04
N TYR A 299 -12.47 -1.92 -22.89
CA TYR A 299 -12.21 -3.01 -23.82
C TYR A 299 -11.31 -2.60 -24.98
N GLU A 300 -11.36 -1.35 -25.44
CA GLU A 300 -10.39 -0.83 -26.42
C GLU A 300 -8.96 -0.82 -25.85
N THR A 301 -8.81 -0.43 -24.58
CA THR A 301 -7.50 -0.44 -23.90
C THR A 301 -7.01 -1.87 -23.68
N LYS A 302 -7.89 -2.78 -23.23
CA LYS A 302 -7.60 -4.21 -23.10
C LYS A 302 -7.08 -4.80 -24.40
N ASN A 303 -7.80 -4.58 -25.49
CA ASN A 303 -7.42 -5.07 -26.83
C ASN A 303 -6.08 -4.48 -27.30
N ALA A 304 -5.82 -3.20 -27.02
CA ALA A 304 -4.55 -2.56 -27.37
C ALA A 304 -3.35 -3.16 -26.61
N ILE A 305 -3.55 -3.52 -25.34
CA ILE A 305 -2.54 -4.17 -24.48
C ILE A 305 -2.33 -5.63 -24.92
N GLU A 306 -3.40 -6.40 -25.09
CA GLU A 306 -3.35 -7.82 -25.47
C GLU A 306 -2.65 -8.04 -26.82
N ARG A 307 -2.76 -7.10 -27.76
CA ARG A 307 -2.01 -7.14 -29.05
C ARG A 307 -0.50 -7.08 -28.89
N ARG A 308 0.00 -6.55 -27.78
CA ARG A 308 1.44 -6.43 -27.46
C ARG A 308 1.90 -7.45 -26.44
N MET A 309 0.97 -8.04 -25.69
CA MET A 309 1.25 -9.06 -24.69
C MET A 309 1.92 -10.28 -25.33
N GLY A 310 2.91 -10.84 -24.63
CA GLY A 310 3.55 -12.10 -25.01
C GLY A 310 2.64 -13.32 -24.83
N LYS A 311 3.14 -14.48 -25.25
CA LYS A 311 2.48 -15.77 -25.03
C LYS A 311 2.67 -16.21 -23.58
N VAL A 312 1.62 -16.74 -22.98
CA VAL A 312 1.67 -17.36 -21.65
C VAL A 312 2.28 -18.75 -21.78
N ILE A 313 3.34 -19.02 -21.02
CA ILE A 313 4.00 -20.33 -20.95
C ILE A 313 3.99 -20.79 -19.49
N ALA A 314 3.26 -21.85 -19.20
CA ALA A 314 3.27 -22.48 -17.89
C ALA A 314 4.66 -23.06 -17.60
N MET A 315 5.19 -22.82 -16.40
CA MET A 315 6.51 -23.33 -16.02
C MET A 315 6.46 -24.67 -15.26
N HIS A 316 5.28 -25.02 -14.74
CA HIS A 316 5.03 -26.27 -14.02
C HIS A 316 3.69 -26.87 -14.46
N ALA A 317 3.77 -28.00 -15.16
CA ALA A 317 2.74 -29.03 -15.24
C ALA A 317 3.20 -30.22 -14.38
#